data_AF-A0A947ZAC1-F1
#
_entry.id   AF-A0A947ZAC1-F1
#
_cell.length_a   1.000
_cell.length_b   1.000
_cell.length_c   1.000
_cell.angle_alpha   90.00
_cell.angle_beta   90.00
_cell.angle_gamma   90.00
#
_symmetry.space_group_name_H-M   'P 1'
#
loop_
_entity.id
_entity.type
_entity.pdbx_description
1 polymer ?
#
loop_
_entity_poly.entity_id
_entity_poly.type
_entity_poly.pdbx_seq_one_letter_code
_entity_poly.pdbx_strand_id
1 'polypeptide(L)' 'LHRALRLKSMETSRSISDIVNSAIKLALSEDSEDLAAFENRASEPTISFEEALKELKRNGKI' A
#
# COMPACT_ATOMS: atom_id res chain seq x y z
N LEU A 1 17.89 -5.44 18.05
CA LEU A 1 17.47 -5.62 16.65
C LEU A 1 18.44 -6.46 15.81
N HIS A 2 19.71 -6.06 15.65
CA HIS A 2 20.70 -6.79 14.82
C HIS A 2 20.84 -8.29 15.15
N ARG A 3 20.90 -8.66 16.45
CA ARG A 3 20.98 -10.07 16.88
C ARG A 3 19.76 -10.89 16.46
N ALA A 4 18.56 -10.32 16.60
CA ALA A 4 17.32 -10.98 16.19
C ALA A 4 17.23 -11.13 14.67
N LEU A 5 17.62 -10.11 13.90
CA LEU A 5 17.69 -10.18 12.44
C LEU A 5 18.70 -11.23 11.98
N ARG A 6 19.86 -11.34 12.64
CA ARG A 6 20.85 -12.38 12.35
C ARG A 6 20.30 -13.78 12.61
N LEU A 7 19.62 -13.99 13.74
CA LEU A 7 18.95 -15.27 14.01
C LEU A 7 17.91 -15.60 12.94
N LYS A 8 17.09 -14.62 12.54
CA LYS A 8 16.08 -14.81 11.49
C LYS A 8 16.71 -15.09 10.12
N SER A 9 17.85 -14.48 9.81
CA SER A 9 18.62 -14.72 8.57
C SER A 9 19.12 -16.16 8.48
N MET A 10 19.60 -16.71 9.60
CA MET A 10 20.05 -18.10 9.68
C MET A 10 18.85 -19.06 9.61
N GLU A 11 17.77 -18.78 10.35
CA GLU A 11 16.54 -19.58 10.37
C GLU A 11 15.91 -19.69 8.97
N THR A 12 15.87 -18.58 8.23
CA THR A 12 15.21 -18.50 6.92
C THR A 12 16.14 -18.76 5.73
N SER A 13 17.44 -18.97 5.97
CA SER A 13 18.47 -19.07 4.91
C SER A 13 18.44 -17.86 3.94
N ARG A 14 18.13 -16.68 4.45
CA ARG A 14 18.08 -15.41 3.69
C ARG A 14 19.12 -14.44 4.23
N SER A 15 19.62 -13.53 3.40
CA SER A 15 20.48 -12.48 3.91
C SER A 15 19.70 -11.51 4.81
N ILE A 16 20.39 -10.83 5.73
CA ILE A 16 19.79 -9.76 6.54
C ILE A 16 19.22 -8.67 5.62
N SER A 17 19.93 -8.33 4.53
CA SER A 17 19.48 -7.36 3.53
C SER A 17 18.17 -7.78 2.87
N ASP A 18 18.00 -9.06 2.53
CA ASP A 18 16.75 -9.55 1.92
C ASP A 18 15.58 -9.45 2.89
N ILE A 19 15.80 -9.79 4.17
CA ILE A 19 14.78 -9.69 5.22
C ILE A 19 14.34 -8.23 5.39
N VAL A 20 15.31 -7.31 5.47
CA VAL A 20 15.04 -5.87 5.62
C VAL A 20 14.34 -5.32 4.39
N ASN A 21 14.80 -5.65 3.17
CA ASN A 21 14.19 -5.20 1.94
C ASN A 21 12.74 -5.69 1.80
N SER A 22 12.45 -6.95 2.14
CA SER A 22 11.08 -7.45 2.13
C SER A 22 10.20 -6.75 3.16
N ALA A 23 10.72 -6.51 4.38
CA ALA A 23 9.98 -5.81 5.41
C ALA A 23 9.65 -4.36 4.99
N ILE A 24 10.60 -3.65 4.37
CA ILE A 24 10.39 -2.30 3.86
C ILE A 24 9.34 -2.31 2.73
N LYS A 25 9.45 -3.21 1.76
CA LYS A 25 8.47 -3.33 0.67
C LYS A 25 7.06 -3.61 1.19
N LEU A 26 6.95 -4.49 2.19
CA LEU A 26 5.66 -4.81 2.81
C LEU A 26 5.10 -3.61 3.58
N ALA A 27 5.95 -2.88 4.30
CA ALA A 27 5.53 -1.70 5.05
C ALA A 27 5.05 -0.55 4.15
N LEU A 28 5.48 -0.51 2.89
CA LEU A 28 5.17 0.54 1.92
C LEU A 28 4.24 0.07 0.79
N SER A 29 3.69 -1.15 0.87
CA SER A 29 2.89 -1.69 -0.24
C SER A 29 1.57 -0.95 -0.39
N GLU A 30 0.90 -0.63 0.72
CA GLU A 30 -0.36 0.14 0.73
C GLU A 30 -0.16 1.53 0.12
N ASP A 31 0.85 2.28 0.59
CA ASP A 31 1.18 3.60 0.03
C ASP A 31 1.49 3.52 -1.48
N SER A 32 2.20 2.47 -1.90
CA SER A 32 2.52 2.26 -3.32
C SER A 32 1.27 2.00 -4.16
N GLU A 33 0.29 1.26 -3.62
CA GLU A 33 -0.99 0.99 -4.29
C GLU A 33 -1.84 2.25 -4.38
N ASP A 34 -1.89 3.03 -3.30
CA ASP A 34 -2.60 4.32 -3.26
C ASP A 34 -2.02 5.32 -4.26
N LEU A 35 -0.70 5.48 -4.30
CA LEU A 35 -0.02 6.35 -5.27
C LEU A 35 -0.31 5.93 -6.71
N ALA A 36 -0.27 4.63 -7.00
CA ALA A 36 -0.62 4.12 -8.33
C ALA A 36 -2.09 4.39 -8.68
N ALA A 37 -3.01 4.28 -7.72
CA ALA A 37 -4.42 4.64 -7.92
C ALA A 37 -4.59 6.14 -8.20
N PHE A 38 -3.85 7.02 -7.51
CA PHE A 38 -3.85 8.46 -7.81
C PHE A 38 -3.36 8.75 -9.24
N GLU A 39 -2.25 8.13 -9.66
CA GLU A 39 -1.71 8.32 -11.01
C GLU A 39 -2.67 7.83 -12.09
N ASN A 40 -3.25 6.64 -11.93
CA ASN A 40 -4.22 6.08 -12.88
C ASN A 40 -5.49 6.95 -13.02
N ARG A 41 -5.88 7.63 -11.94
CA ARG A 41 -7.09 8.46 -11.89
C ARG A 41 -6.82 9.93 -12.18
N ALA A 42 -5.57 10.31 -12.45
CA ALA A 42 -5.17 11.71 -12.65
C ALA A 42 -5.90 12.39 -13.83
N SER A 43 -6.31 11.61 -14.85
CA SER A 43 -7.06 12.09 -16.00
C SER A 43 -8.59 11.99 -15.85
N GLU A 44 -9.11 11.47 -14.74
CA GLU A 44 -10.54 11.42 -14.50
C GLU A 44 -11.11 12.84 -14.33
N PRO A 45 -12.29 13.14 -14.91
CA PRO A 45 -12.94 14.41 -14.67
C PRO A 45 -13.33 14.55 -13.20
N THR A 46 -13.15 15.76 -12.66
CA THR A 46 -13.65 16.08 -11.31
C THR A 46 -15.17 16.12 -11.32
N ILE A 47 -15.78 15.54 -10.29
CA ILE A 47 -17.22 15.65 -10.03
C ILE A 47 -17.48 16.58 -8.86
N SER A 48 -18.67 17.17 -8.82
CA SER A 48 -19.09 17.94 -7.65
C SER A 48 -19.30 17.02 -6.44
N PHE A 49 -19.21 17.61 -5.25
CA PHE A 49 -19.49 16.88 -4.01
C PHE A 49 -20.93 16.31 -3.98
N GLU A 50 -21.91 17.03 -4.55
CA GLU A 50 -23.29 16.56 -4.63
C GLU A 50 -23.43 15.30 -5.50
N GLU A 51 -22.74 15.26 -6.64
CA GLU A 51 -22.72 14.09 -7.53
C GLU A 51 -22.07 12.88 -6.85
N ALA A 52 -20.95 13.10 -6.13
CA ALA A 52 -20.31 12.06 -5.35
C ALA A 52 -21.26 11.46 -4.29
N LEU A 53 -22.01 12.31 -3.56
CA LEU A 53 -23.00 11.84 -2.58
C LEU A 53 -24.14 11.06 -3.21
N LYS A 54 -24.64 11.48 -4.39
CA LYS A 54 -25.67 10.74 -5.13
C LYS A 54 -25.17 9.36 -5.52
N GLU A 55 -23.94 9.27 -5.99
CA GLU A 55 -23.32 7.99 -6.34
C GLU A 55 -23.11 7.08 -5.13
N LEU A 56 -22.61 7.59 -4.01
CA LEU A 56 -22.41 6.79 -2.79
C LEU A 56 -23.73 6.21 -2.27
N LYS A 57 -24.80 7.01 -2.27
CA LYS A 57 -26.16 6.55 -1.91
C LYS A 57 -26.67 5.48 -2.86
N ARG A 58 -26.51 5.68 -4.17
CA ARG A 58 -26.91 4.70 -5.19
C ARG A 58 -26.18 3.37 -5.01
N ASN A 59 -24.92 3.42 -4.60
CA ASN A 59 -24.07 2.25 -4.39
C ASN A 59 -24.22 1.65 -2.98
N GLY A 60 -25.11 2.17 -2.13
CA GLY A 60 -25.36 1.69 -0.77
C GLY A 60 -24.16 1.84 0.17
N LYS A 61 -23.25 2.79 -0.13
CA LYS A 61 -22.07 3.07 0.69
C LYS A 61 -22.33 4.08 1.80
N ILE A 62 -23.45 4.80 1.70
CA ILE A 62 -24.05 5.70 2.71
C ILE A 62 -25.57 5.70 2.57
#